data_AF-A0A2I0XG20-F1
#
_entry.id   AF-A0A2I0XG20-F1
#
_cell.length_a   1.000
_cell.length_b   1.000
_cell.length_c   1.000
_cell.angle_alpha   90.00
_cell.angle_beta   90.00
_cell.angle_gamma   90.00
#
_symmetry.space_group_name_H-M   'P 1'
#
loop_
_entity.id
_entity.type
_entity.pdbx_description
1 polymer ?
#
loop_
_entity_poly.entity_id
_entity_poly.type
_entity_poly.pdbx_seq_one_letter_code
_entity_poly.pdbx_strand_id
1 'polypeptide(L)'
;MAEQREEMAEHQHSLQASSVPASISSYSSPATVATAGIPLPSETFCRSCGGPTTDAASISLPPQWSDSSPPPAYRPIRAPAINAPKNTNAIVLAPVPRPLPVPVAEPPFHFEVPSKRIFSSDDIQRFHASAACRHFLGFVAALSDSVRGRKIHDPVLPLSPALSSLLSLIETLDKWIEEIPPLPHSSRYGNPAYRSWHDKLSNEGISLILPLLISDVLRPAADELLPYLLDSFGNASRIDYGTGHETNFAAFLYCLARLGLIKEEDCPALVTRVFVAYLNLMRRLQTMYCLEPAGSHGVWGLDDYHFLPFIFGSAQLIDHKYMKPRSIHNPDILDNFSNEYMYLACVAFVRKVKKGAFGEHSPMLDDISGVPTWTKVNSGLLKMYKAEVLEKVPIMQHFLFGSLIKWTSRVSDMGYYGRYKKILGNEVRLVNLYDFVQTLVLEGLHFTA
;
A
#
# COMPACT_ATOMS: atom_id res chain seq x y z
N MET A 1 -54.86 -25.12 -27.98
CA MET A 1 -55.63 -24.09 -28.71
C MET A 1 -54.58 -23.14 -29.25
N ALA A 2 -54.05 -23.36 -30.46
CA ALA A 2 -54.68 -23.25 -31.79
C ALA A 2 -54.73 -21.76 -32.22
N GLU A 3 -53.79 -21.33 -33.06
CA GLU A 3 -53.94 -20.99 -34.51
C GLU A 3 -54.23 -19.48 -34.70
N GLN A 4 -53.93 -18.73 -35.77
CA GLN A 4 -53.24 -18.83 -37.11
C GLN A 4 -52.89 -17.33 -37.48
N ARG A 5 -51.93 -16.84 -38.30
CA ARG A 5 -50.97 -17.21 -39.39
C ARG A 5 -49.72 -16.28 -39.34
N GLU A 6 -48.60 -16.36 -40.10
CA GLU A 6 -48.16 -17.08 -41.34
C GLU A 6 -48.35 -16.35 -42.70
N GLU A 7 -47.37 -15.55 -43.17
CA GLU A 7 -47.05 -15.32 -44.61
C GLU A 7 -45.60 -14.81 -44.88
N MET A 8 -45.17 -14.70 -46.15
CA MET A 8 -43.76 -14.91 -46.57
C MET A 8 -43.32 -14.15 -47.87
N ALA A 9 -42.07 -13.68 -47.95
CA ALA A 9 -41.22 -13.44 -49.16
C ALA A 9 -39.89 -12.78 -48.71
N GLU A 10 -38.65 -13.15 -49.07
CA GLU A 10 -37.98 -13.63 -50.30
C GLU A 10 -37.69 -12.59 -51.40
N HIS A 11 -36.40 -12.26 -51.58
CA HIS A 11 -35.77 -12.09 -52.91
C HIS A 11 -34.24 -12.28 -52.83
N GLN A 12 -33.65 -12.88 -53.88
CA GLN A 12 -32.24 -13.30 -53.93
C GLN A 12 -31.71 -13.33 -55.38
N HIS A 13 -30.51 -12.80 -55.64
CA HIS A 13 -29.69 -13.03 -56.86
C HIS A 13 -28.19 -12.76 -56.49
N SER A 14 -27.13 -13.53 -56.85
CA SER A 14 -26.75 -14.34 -58.04
C SER A 14 -26.30 -13.51 -59.25
N LEU A 15 -25.16 -13.70 -59.97
CA LEU A 15 -23.94 -14.56 -59.99
C LEU A 15 -22.83 -13.76 -60.78
N GLN A 16 -21.57 -14.10 -61.14
CA GLN A 16 -20.56 -15.21 -61.08
C GLN A 16 -19.16 -14.53 -61.31
N ALA A 17 -17.98 -14.90 -60.76
CA ALA A 17 -17.10 -16.08 -60.87
C ALA A 17 -16.06 -16.10 -62.04
N SER A 18 -14.97 -16.88 -61.87
CA SER A 18 -13.86 -17.21 -62.84
C SER A 18 -12.71 -16.20 -63.02
N SER A 19 -11.45 -16.55 -63.34
CA SER A 19 -10.65 -17.80 -63.21
C SER A 19 -9.15 -17.55 -63.57
N VAL A 20 -8.21 -18.39 -63.11
CA VAL A 20 -6.74 -18.31 -63.42
C VAL A 20 -6.40 -18.89 -64.81
N PRO A 21 -5.21 -18.61 -65.40
CA PRO A 21 -4.11 -19.60 -65.34
C PRO A 21 -2.69 -18.98 -65.25
N ALA A 22 -1.66 -19.84 -65.19
CA ALA A 22 -0.24 -19.48 -65.05
C ALA A 22 0.64 -19.93 -66.24
N SER A 23 1.88 -19.44 -66.32
CA SER A 23 2.90 -19.89 -67.29
C SER A 23 4.33 -19.79 -66.73
N ILE A 24 5.31 -20.39 -67.43
CA ILE A 24 6.64 -20.76 -66.91
C ILE A 24 7.73 -20.30 -67.89
N SER A 25 8.89 -19.85 -67.39
CA SER A 25 10.18 -20.01 -68.10
C SER A 25 11.40 -19.85 -67.16
N SER A 26 12.50 -20.49 -67.54
CA SER A 26 13.76 -20.62 -66.80
C SER A 26 14.91 -19.95 -67.55
N TYR A 27 15.96 -19.48 -66.85
CA TYR A 27 17.31 -19.38 -67.44
C TYR A 27 18.44 -19.65 -66.43
N SER A 28 19.64 -19.86 -66.98
CA SER A 28 20.76 -20.61 -66.39
C SER A 28 21.82 -19.77 -65.67
N SER A 29 22.52 -20.39 -64.71
CA SER A 29 23.82 -19.93 -64.20
C SER A 29 24.94 -20.07 -65.24
N PRO A 30 26.07 -19.38 -65.03
CA PRO A 30 27.34 -20.11 -64.92
C PRO A 30 28.07 -19.78 -63.60
N ALA A 31 29.07 -20.59 -63.24
CA ALA A 31 29.84 -20.47 -61.99
C ALA A 31 31.34 -20.31 -62.27
N THR A 32 32.09 -19.69 -61.34
CA THR A 32 33.53 -19.93 -61.20
C THR A 32 34.12 -19.54 -59.85
N VAL A 33 35.09 -20.35 -59.40
CA VAL A 33 36.14 -20.08 -58.39
C VAL A 33 35.68 -19.85 -56.94
N ALA A 34 36.40 -20.50 -56.02
CA ALA A 34 36.23 -20.37 -54.58
C ALA A 34 37.52 -19.84 -53.93
N THR A 35 37.36 -19.12 -52.82
CA THR A 35 38.40 -18.85 -51.82
C THR A 35 37.83 -19.13 -50.43
N ALA A 36 38.58 -19.87 -49.60
CA ALA A 36 38.15 -20.22 -48.25
C ALA A 36 38.68 -19.20 -47.24
N GLY A 37 37.84 -18.75 -46.31
CA GLY A 37 38.27 -17.82 -45.26
C GLY A 37 37.21 -17.55 -44.19
N ILE A 38 37.44 -18.12 -43.00
CA ILE A 38 36.85 -17.76 -41.69
C ILE A 38 35.32 -17.92 -41.54
N PRO A 39 34.82 -18.75 -40.59
CA PRO A 39 33.39 -18.78 -40.28
C PRO A 39 32.96 -17.53 -39.48
N LEU A 40 31.92 -16.83 -39.95
CA LEU A 40 31.21 -15.85 -39.14
C LEU A 40 30.34 -16.55 -38.06
N PRO A 41 30.06 -15.91 -36.92
CA PRO A 41 29.07 -16.41 -35.96
C PRO A 41 27.68 -16.47 -36.59
N SER A 42 26.88 -17.46 -36.19
CA SER A 42 25.54 -17.68 -36.74
C SER A 42 24.54 -16.63 -36.24
N GLU A 43 24.05 -15.76 -37.12
CA GLU A 43 22.93 -14.86 -36.79
C GLU A 43 21.67 -15.67 -36.46
N THR A 44 21.23 -15.60 -35.20
CA THR A 44 19.95 -16.17 -34.78
C THR A 44 18.82 -15.17 -35.03
N PHE A 45 17.75 -15.64 -35.67
CA PHE A 45 16.56 -14.84 -35.97
C PHE A 45 15.39 -15.27 -35.07
N CYS A 46 14.61 -14.29 -34.62
CA CYS A 46 13.41 -14.55 -33.81
C CYS A 46 12.36 -15.31 -34.62
N ARG A 47 12.05 -16.55 -34.21
CA ARG A 47 11.12 -17.45 -34.93
C ARG A 47 9.68 -16.94 -35.07
N SER A 48 9.29 -15.87 -34.36
CA SER A 48 7.95 -15.27 -34.44
C SER A 48 7.86 -14.02 -35.33
N CYS A 49 8.99 -13.42 -35.74
CA CYS A 49 8.97 -12.18 -36.53
C CYS A 49 10.14 -11.97 -37.52
N GLY A 50 11.12 -12.88 -37.57
CA GLY A 50 12.25 -12.80 -38.51
C GLY A 50 13.29 -11.72 -38.21
N GLY A 51 13.17 -10.95 -37.13
CA GLY A 51 14.17 -9.97 -36.73
C GLY A 51 15.45 -10.62 -36.15
N PRO A 52 16.65 -10.04 -36.38
CA PRO A 52 17.90 -10.54 -35.80
C PRO A 52 17.95 -10.31 -34.29
N THR A 53 18.54 -11.25 -33.54
CA THR A 53 18.76 -11.10 -32.09
C THR A 53 20.15 -10.55 -31.79
N THR A 54 20.24 -9.38 -31.16
CA THR A 54 21.53 -8.84 -30.68
C THR A 54 22.00 -9.56 -29.42
N ASP A 55 23.29 -9.86 -29.33
CA ASP A 55 23.89 -10.53 -28.17
C ASP A 55 23.68 -9.77 -26.86
N ALA A 56 23.42 -10.52 -25.79
CA ALA A 56 23.09 -10.01 -24.46
C ALA A 56 24.22 -9.19 -23.79
N ALA A 57 25.45 -9.24 -24.32
CA ALA A 57 26.58 -8.44 -23.84
C ALA A 57 26.45 -6.93 -24.13
N SER A 58 25.53 -6.52 -25.01
CA SER A 58 25.37 -5.12 -25.44
C SER A 58 24.58 -4.23 -24.47
N ILE A 59 23.80 -4.80 -23.53
CA ILE A 59 22.93 -4.05 -22.62
C ILE A 59 23.66 -3.72 -21.32
N SER A 60 24.60 -2.76 -21.35
CA SER A 60 25.41 -2.38 -20.17
C SER A 60 25.57 -0.86 -19.93
N LEU A 61 24.97 0.02 -20.74
CA LEU A 61 25.05 1.47 -20.57
C LEU A 61 23.67 2.14 -20.66
N PRO A 62 23.29 3.04 -19.73
CA PRO A 62 22.14 3.92 -19.91
C PRO A 62 22.45 4.98 -20.98
N PRO A 63 21.44 5.50 -21.70
CA PRO A 63 21.65 6.57 -22.67
C PRO A 63 22.16 7.84 -21.96
N GLN A 64 23.25 8.41 -22.46
CA GLN A 64 23.69 9.74 -22.06
C GLN A 64 22.73 10.79 -22.63
N TRP A 65 22.39 11.78 -21.81
CA TRP A 65 21.61 12.95 -22.19
C TRP A 65 22.49 14.20 -22.09
N SER A 66 22.35 15.13 -23.03
CA SER A 66 23.03 16.43 -23.01
C SER A 66 22.17 17.49 -22.33
N ASP A 67 22.81 18.51 -21.75
CA ASP A 67 22.14 19.57 -20.98
C ASP A 67 21.09 20.37 -21.78
N SER A 68 21.11 20.27 -23.11
CA SER A 68 20.13 20.90 -24.01
C SER A 68 18.74 20.24 -23.98
N SER A 69 18.63 18.99 -23.51
CA SER A 69 17.40 18.20 -23.53
C SER A 69 17.25 17.32 -22.27
N PRO A 70 16.85 17.90 -21.13
CA PRO A 70 16.42 17.11 -19.97
C PRO A 70 15.20 16.24 -20.32
N PRO A 71 14.99 15.10 -19.64
CA PRO A 71 13.90 14.20 -19.94
C PRO A 71 12.52 14.81 -19.62
N PRO A 72 11.45 14.38 -20.29
CA PRO A 72 10.10 14.65 -19.81
C PRO A 72 9.92 14.03 -18.41
N ALA A 73 9.24 14.74 -17.51
CA ALA A 73 9.02 14.33 -16.11
C ALA A 73 8.06 13.14 -15.92
N TYR A 74 7.79 12.36 -16.97
CA TYR A 74 6.87 11.24 -16.99
C TYR A 74 7.51 10.04 -17.70
N ARG A 75 7.51 8.87 -17.04
CA ARG A 75 7.99 7.60 -17.62
C ARG A 75 6.82 6.64 -17.82
N PRO A 76 6.64 6.03 -19.01
CA PRO A 76 5.52 5.12 -19.27
C PRO A 76 5.51 3.85 -18.38
N ILE A 77 4.30 3.33 -18.16
CA ILE A 77 3.92 2.20 -17.29
C ILE A 77 4.64 0.86 -17.61
N ARG A 78 5.42 0.78 -18.69
CA ARG A 78 6.21 -0.41 -19.09
C ARG A 78 7.71 -0.34 -18.78
N ALA A 79 8.17 0.65 -18.01
CA ALA A 79 9.51 0.60 -17.44
C ALA A 79 9.58 -0.53 -16.37
N PRO A 80 10.63 -1.38 -16.35
CA PRO A 80 10.78 -2.37 -15.28
C PRO A 80 10.97 -1.66 -13.93
N ALA A 81 10.33 -2.20 -12.89
CA ALA A 81 10.41 -1.63 -11.54
C ALA A 81 11.87 -1.67 -11.04
N ILE A 82 12.42 -0.50 -10.72
CA ILE A 82 13.81 -0.33 -10.25
C ILE A 82 14.06 -1.14 -8.95
N ASN A 83 13.00 -1.39 -8.18
CA ASN A 83 13.00 -2.13 -6.93
C ASN A 83 12.05 -3.34 -6.99
N ALA A 84 12.48 -4.41 -7.68
CA ALA A 84 12.09 -5.76 -7.27
C ALA A 84 12.56 -6.00 -5.80
N PRO A 85 11.86 -6.80 -4.99
CA PRO A 85 12.15 -6.94 -3.56
C PRO A 85 13.43 -7.75 -3.29
N LYS A 86 14.60 -7.09 -3.39
CA LYS A 86 15.94 -7.65 -3.18
C LYS A 86 16.22 -8.21 -1.77
N ASN A 87 15.28 -8.08 -0.83
CA ASN A 87 15.53 -8.26 0.61
C ASN A 87 14.51 -9.13 1.35
N THR A 88 13.76 -9.99 0.64
CA THR A 88 12.76 -10.91 1.21
C THR A 88 13.28 -11.71 2.40
N ASN A 89 14.52 -12.21 2.33
CA ASN A 89 15.17 -12.96 3.42
C ASN A 89 15.29 -12.15 4.72
N ALA A 90 15.62 -10.85 4.66
CA ALA A 90 15.69 -10.01 5.85
C ALA A 90 14.30 -9.77 6.46
N ILE A 91 13.26 -9.60 5.63
CA ILE A 91 11.87 -9.46 6.09
C ILE A 91 11.42 -10.75 6.78
N VAL A 92 11.77 -11.93 6.27
CA VAL A 92 11.46 -13.22 6.91
C VAL A 92 12.11 -13.33 8.29
N LEU A 93 13.37 -12.88 8.43
CA LEU A 93 14.14 -12.98 9.68
C LEU A 93 13.84 -11.88 10.70
N ALA A 94 13.29 -10.73 10.30
CA ALA A 94 12.97 -9.63 11.20
C ALA A 94 12.01 -10.06 12.35
N PRO A 95 12.05 -9.43 13.54
CA PRO A 95 11.08 -9.71 14.60
C PRO A 95 9.66 -9.31 14.14
N VAL A 96 8.65 -10.11 14.50
CA VAL A 96 7.24 -9.74 14.27
C VAL A 96 6.89 -8.57 15.20
N PRO A 97 6.36 -7.45 14.69
CA PRO A 97 5.78 -6.39 15.52
C PRO A 97 4.80 -6.94 16.56
N ARG A 98 4.91 -6.44 17.79
CA ARG A 98 4.07 -6.87 18.92
C ARG A 98 3.08 -5.75 19.27
N PRO A 99 1.84 -6.09 19.70
CA PRO A 99 0.96 -5.13 20.34
C PRO A 99 1.68 -4.36 21.45
N LEU A 100 1.50 -3.04 21.49
CA LEU A 100 1.95 -2.18 22.57
C LEU A 100 0.86 -1.16 22.91
N PRO A 101 0.70 -0.77 24.18
CA PRO A 101 -0.21 0.30 24.55
C PRO A 101 0.24 1.65 23.95
N VAL A 102 -0.73 2.51 23.70
CA VAL A 102 -0.52 3.89 23.25
C VAL A 102 -0.33 4.77 24.50
N PRO A 103 0.83 5.43 24.70
CA PRO A 103 1.06 6.24 25.89
C PRO A 103 0.20 7.51 25.86
N VAL A 104 -0.70 7.73 26.81
CA VAL A 104 -1.53 8.94 26.82
C VAL A 104 -0.65 10.19 26.95
N ALA A 105 -1.04 11.27 26.28
CA ALA A 105 -0.39 12.57 26.38
C ALA A 105 -0.91 13.30 27.63
N GLU A 106 0.01 13.72 28.49
CA GLU A 106 -0.30 14.42 29.74
C GLU A 106 -0.23 15.95 29.57
N PRO A 107 -1.02 16.74 30.32
CA PRO A 107 -0.90 18.19 30.37
C PRO A 107 0.38 18.66 31.09
N PRO A 108 0.88 19.90 30.84
CA PRO A 108 0.34 20.90 29.92
C PRO A 108 0.54 20.50 28.45
N PHE A 109 -0.50 20.68 27.65
CA PHE A 109 -0.46 20.38 26.23
C PHE A 109 0.27 21.49 25.46
N HIS A 110 1.18 21.07 24.59
CA HIS A 110 1.93 21.92 23.68
C HIS A 110 1.81 21.33 22.27
N PHE A 111 0.62 21.46 21.68
CA PHE A 111 0.33 20.96 20.33
C PHE A 111 1.13 21.72 19.27
N GLU A 112 1.59 21.00 18.25
CA GLU A 112 2.42 21.53 17.16
C GLU A 112 1.82 21.12 15.82
N VAL A 113 1.64 22.08 14.90
CA VAL A 113 1.20 21.79 13.52
C VAL A 113 2.20 20.83 12.85
N PRO A 114 1.77 19.62 12.44
CA PRO A 114 2.69 18.59 11.98
C PRO A 114 3.49 18.99 10.75
N SER A 115 4.72 18.49 10.70
CA SER A 115 5.73 18.85 9.71
C SER A 115 6.44 17.61 9.17
N LYS A 116 6.83 17.63 7.89
CA LYS A 116 7.62 16.56 7.26
C LYS A 116 9.05 16.60 7.80
N ARG A 117 9.58 15.43 8.19
CA ARG A 117 10.92 15.31 8.81
C ARG A 117 11.81 14.23 8.20
N ILE A 118 11.25 13.36 7.35
CA ILE A 118 11.97 12.28 6.68
C ILE A 118 12.34 12.75 5.27
N PHE A 119 13.65 12.90 5.00
CA PHE A 119 14.17 13.26 3.68
C PHE A 119 15.24 12.28 3.18
N SER A 120 15.67 11.35 4.04
CA SER A 120 16.79 10.43 3.79
C SER A 120 16.58 9.06 4.45
N SER A 121 17.39 8.08 4.06
CA SER A 121 17.45 6.77 4.74
C SER A 121 17.96 6.86 6.18
N ASP A 122 18.77 7.88 6.50
CA ASP A 122 19.21 8.19 7.87
C ASP A 122 18.03 8.64 8.76
N ASP A 123 17.09 9.40 8.19
CA ASP A 123 15.88 9.83 8.88
C ASP A 123 14.91 8.66 9.11
N ILE A 124 14.83 7.71 8.16
CA ILE A 124 14.11 6.44 8.36
C ILE A 124 14.71 5.68 9.55
N GLN A 125 16.03 5.40 9.55
CA GLN A 125 16.68 4.65 10.63
C GLN A 125 16.45 5.32 12.01
N ARG A 126 16.55 6.66 12.04
CA ARG A 126 16.25 7.49 13.22
C ARG A 126 14.79 7.42 13.67
N PHE A 127 13.83 7.42 12.74
CA PHE A 127 12.42 7.20 13.07
C PHE A 127 12.23 5.81 13.68
N HIS A 128 12.75 4.76 13.06
CA HIS A 128 12.62 3.38 13.51
C HIS A 128 13.24 3.12 14.89
N ALA A 129 14.31 3.84 15.27
CA ALA A 129 14.89 3.78 16.61
C ALA A 129 14.03 4.49 17.68
N SER A 130 13.19 5.46 17.28
CA SER A 130 12.40 6.29 18.20
C SER A 130 11.30 5.52 18.93
N ALA A 131 10.90 6.03 20.10
CA ALA A 131 9.70 5.56 20.79
C ALA A 131 8.42 5.80 19.97
N ALA A 132 8.37 6.88 19.17
CA ALA A 132 7.20 7.23 18.36
C ALA A 132 6.88 6.13 17.31
N CYS A 133 7.88 5.68 16.52
CA CYS A 133 7.69 4.57 15.58
C CYS A 133 7.32 3.27 16.30
N ARG A 134 7.97 3.00 17.44
CA ARG A 134 7.74 1.77 18.23
C ARG A 134 6.29 1.67 18.71
N HIS A 135 5.74 2.73 19.30
CA HIS A 135 4.35 2.74 19.77
C HIS A 135 3.34 2.86 18.61
N PHE A 136 3.66 3.55 17.51
CA PHE A 136 2.82 3.59 16.31
C PHE A 136 2.67 2.20 15.66
N LEU A 137 3.79 1.50 15.43
CA LEU A 137 3.77 0.16 14.87
C LEU A 137 3.18 -0.87 15.87
N GLY A 138 3.38 -0.66 17.17
CA GLY A 138 2.74 -1.43 18.23
C GLY A 138 1.22 -1.22 18.32
N PHE A 139 0.73 -0.02 18.01
CA PHE A 139 -0.70 0.27 17.86
C PHE A 139 -1.30 -0.45 16.65
N VAL A 140 -0.65 -0.42 15.48
CA VAL A 140 -1.07 -1.22 14.31
C VAL A 140 -1.13 -2.72 14.63
N ALA A 141 -0.15 -3.23 15.38
CA ALA A 141 -0.17 -4.62 15.86
C ALA A 141 -1.29 -4.89 16.88
N ALA A 142 -1.61 -3.96 17.78
CA ALA A 142 -2.71 -4.07 18.74
C ALA A 142 -4.09 -4.06 18.04
N LEU A 143 -4.30 -3.17 17.07
CA LEU A 143 -5.48 -3.18 16.21
C LEU A 143 -5.64 -4.53 15.51
N SER A 144 -4.55 -5.08 14.96
CA SER A 144 -4.54 -6.40 14.33
C SER A 144 -4.92 -7.52 15.29
N ASP A 145 -4.40 -7.54 16.53
CA ASP A 145 -4.70 -8.61 17.49
C ASP A 145 -6.13 -8.49 18.04
N SER A 146 -6.65 -7.26 18.19
CA SER A 146 -8.01 -6.98 18.71
C SER A 146 -9.14 -7.62 17.87
N VAL A 147 -8.90 -7.83 16.57
CA VAL A 147 -9.83 -8.47 15.62
C VAL A 147 -9.50 -9.93 15.33
N ARG A 148 -8.56 -10.55 16.06
CA ARG A 148 -8.17 -11.95 15.85
C ARG A 148 -9.40 -12.87 15.92
N GLY A 149 -9.67 -13.59 14.84
CA GLY A 149 -10.81 -14.52 14.73
C GLY A 149 -12.20 -13.88 14.71
N ARG A 150 -12.31 -12.55 14.65
CA ARG A 150 -13.59 -11.81 14.61
C ARG A 150 -14.00 -11.47 13.17
N LYS A 151 -15.27 -11.56 12.84
CA LYS A 151 -15.85 -11.04 11.59
C LYS A 151 -16.04 -9.52 11.64
N ILE A 152 -16.37 -8.94 10.49
CA ILE A 152 -16.83 -7.55 10.40
C ILE A 152 -18.14 -7.39 11.18
N HIS A 153 -19.17 -8.19 10.94
CA HIS A 153 -20.49 -7.98 11.58
C HIS A 153 -20.64 -8.62 12.97
N ASP A 154 -19.57 -9.13 13.58
CA ASP A 154 -19.62 -9.61 14.96
C ASP A 154 -20.02 -8.49 15.94
N PRO A 155 -20.72 -8.81 17.05
CA PRO A 155 -21.04 -7.85 18.09
C PRO A 155 -19.79 -7.18 18.70
N VAL A 156 -19.87 -5.87 18.87
CA VAL A 156 -18.89 -5.04 19.56
C VAL A 156 -19.56 -4.36 20.76
N LEU A 157 -18.75 -3.75 21.64
CA LEU A 157 -19.28 -2.88 22.69
C LEU A 157 -20.05 -1.69 22.09
N PRO A 158 -20.98 -1.06 22.82
CA PRO A 158 -21.60 0.20 22.41
C PRO A 158 -20.51 1.22 22.04
N LEU A 159 -20.66 1.86 20.88
CA LEU A 159 -19.63 2.75 20.35
C LEU A 159 -19.40 3.93 21.30
N SER A 160 -18.14 4.20 21.61
CA SER A 160 -17.77 5.40 22.35
C SER A 160 -18.14 6.67 21.56
N PRO A 161 -18.25 7.84 22.22
CA PRO A 161 -18.54 9.09 21.52
C PRO A 161 -17.49 9.41 20.45
N ALA A 162 -16.21 9.08 20.69
CA ALA A 162 -15.14 9.26 19.70
C ALA A 162 -15.34 8.40 18.46
N LEU A 163 -15.64 7.10 18.61
CA LEU A 163 -15.94 6.21 17.48
C LEU A 163 -17.23 6.61 16.73
N SER A 164 -18.22 7.12 17.45
CA SER A 164 -19.48 7.61 16.87
C SER A 164 -19.25 8.88 16.02
N SER A 165 -18.49 9.84 16.54
CA SER A 165 -18.05 11.04 15.80
C SER A 165 -17.14 10.69 14.62
N LEU A 166 -16.26 9.68 14.72
CA LEU A 166 -15.44 9.19 13.59
C LEU A 166 -16.29 8.61 12.46
N LEU A 167 -17.33 7.84 12.77
CA LEU A 167 -18.25 7.32 11.75
C LEU A 167 -19.04 8.46 11.09
N SER A 168 -19.55 9.41 11.87
CA SER A 168 -20.26 10.60 11.35
C SER A 168 -19.38 11.47 10.43
N LEU A 169 -18.09 11.63 10.78
CA LEU A 169 -17.09 12.28 9.93
C LEU A 169 -16.96 11.54 8.59
N ILE A 170 -16.72 10.23 8.61
CA ILE A 170 -16.54 9.42 7.38
C ILE A 170 -17.82 9.43 6.53
N GLU A 171 -19.00 9.34 7.15
CA GLU A 171 -20.30 9.41 6.47
C GLU A 171 -20.53 10.78 5.80
N THR A 172 -20.06 11.87 6.41
CA THR A 172 -20.11 13.22 5.83
C THR A 172 -19.19 13.33 4.61
N LEU A 173 -17.96 12.81 4.71
CA LEU A 173 -17.02 12.76 3.59
C LEU A 173 -17.51 11.91 2.41
N ASP A 174 -18.27 10.85 2.70
CA ASP A 174 -18.87 9.95 1.69
C ASP A 174 -20.03 10.62 0.94
N LYS A 175 -20.90 11.36 1.66
CA LYS A 175 -21.99 12.15 1.05
C LYS A 175 -21.49 13.22 0.09
N TRP A 176 -20.35 13.85 0.37
CA TRP A 176 -19.76 14.84 -0.53
C TRP A 176 -19.34 14.27 -1.89
N ILE A 177 -19.23 12.95 -2.06
CA ILE A 177 -18.99 12.31 -3.37
C ILE A 177 -20.24 12.43 -4.26
N GLU A 178 -21.43 12.49 -3.67
CA GLU A 178 -22.70 12.65 -4.39
C GLU A 178 -23.00 14.14 -4.66
N GLU A 179 -22.57 15.03 -3.76
CA GLU A 179 -22.62 16.48 -3.95
C GLU A 179 -21.63 17.00 -5.00
N ILE A 180 -20.52 16.30 -5.22
CA ILE A 180 -19.41 16.71 -6.10
C ILE A 180 -19.20 15.64 -7.19
N PRO A 181 -20.14 15.52 -8.15
CA PRO A 181 -20.05 14.50 -9.20
C PRO A 181 -18.83 14.70 -10.11
N PRO A 182 -18.33 13.63 -10.77
CA PRO A 182 -17.21 13.71 -11.70
C PRO A 182 -17.45 14.74 -12.81
N LEU A 183 -16.44 15.58 -13.08
CA LEU A 183 -16.50 16.49 -14.22
C LEU A 183 -16.39 15.68 -15.53
N PRO A 184 -17.07 16.09 -16.62
CA PRO A 184 -16.90 15.47 -17.93
C PRO A 184 -15.42 15.51 -18.37
N HIS A 185 -14.80 14.34 -18.45
CA HIS A 185 -13.35 14.21 -18.64
C HIS A 185 -13.05 13.11 -19.66
N SER A 186 -12.23 13.44 -20.67
CA SER A 186 -11.81 12.53 -21.75
C SER A 186 -10.42 11.92 -21.54
N SER A 187 -9.71 12.32 -20.47
CA SER A 187 -8.40 11.78 -20.14
C SER A 187 -8.50 10.53 -19.25
N ARG A 188 -7.49 9.67 -19.34
CA ARG A 188 -7.36 8.43 -18.55
C ARG A 188 -6.88 8.65 -17.10
N TYR A 189 -6.49 9.87 -16.76
CA TYR A 189 -5.95 10.23 -15.45
C TYR A 189 -7.07 10.66 -14.49
N GLY A 190 -6.72 10.89 -13.23
CA GLY A 190 -7.67 11.27 -12.18
C GLY A 190 -8.56 12.47 -12.52
N ASN A 191 -9.84 12.36 -12.15
CA ASN A 191 -10.86 13.35 -12.44
C ASN A 191 -10.64 14.64 -11.61
N PRO A 192 -10.59 15.83 -12.23
CA PRO A 192 -10.35 17.08 -11.50
C PRO A 192 -11.38 17.41 -10.40
N ALA A 193 -12.58 16.81 -10.41
CA ALA A 193 -13.59 16.96 -9.35
C ALA A 193 -13.06 16.57 -7.95
N TYR A 194 -12.10 15.64 -7.87
CA TYR A 194 -11.44 15.28 -6.60
C TYR A 194 -10.81 16.49 -5.90
N ARG A 195 -10.34 17.49 -6.66
CA ARG A 195 -9.78 18.73 -6.08
C ARG A 195 -10.84 19.48 -5.31
N SER A 196 -12.04 19.68 -5.88
CA SER A 196 -13.14 20.33 -5.18
C SER A 196 -13.60 19.56 -3.94
N TRP A 197 -13.54 18.22 -3.95
CA TRP A 197 -13.81 17.40 -2.77
C TRP A 197 -12.73 17.57 -1.69
N HIS A 198 -11.44 17.60 -2.06
CA HIS A 198 -10.33 17.79 -1.13
C HIS A 198 -10.21 19.24 -0.62
N ASP A 199 -10.57 20.22 -1.44
CA ASP A 199 -10.72 21.63 -1.06
C ASP A 199 -11.85 21.77 -0.03
N LYS A 200 -12.99 21.07 -0.20
CA LYS A 200 -14.08 21.04 0.80
C LYS A 200 -13.60 20.43 2.13
N LEU A 201 -12.90 19.30 2.08
CA LEU A 201 -12.24 18.69 3.25
C LEU A 201 -11.23 19.65 3.92
N SER A 202 -10.50 20.43 3.14
CA SER A 202 -9.54 21.42 3.66
C SER A 202 -10.22 22.60 4.35
N ASN A 203 -11.39 23.04 3.85
CA ASN A 203 -12.17 24.14 4.44
C ASN A 203 -12.98 23.71 5.68
N GLU A 204 -13.55 22.50 5.68
CA GLU A 204 -14.44 22.00 6.74
C GLU A 204 -13.74 21.04 7.74
N GLY A 205 -12.46 20.73 7.54
CA GLY A 205 -11.72 19.75 8.34
C GLY A 205 -11.68 20.06 9.85
N ILE A 206 -11.62 21.34 10.26
CA ILE A 206 -11.68 21.72 11.68
C ILE A 206 -13.07 21.46 12.27
N SER A 207 -14.16 21.79 11.56
CA SER A 207 -15.52 21.52 12.04
C SER A 207 -15.85 20.03 12.07
N LEU A 208 -15.19 19.21 11.24
CA LEU A 208 -15.24 17.75 11.34
C LEU A 208 -14.46 17.19 12.54
N ILE A 209 -13.35 17.82 12.95
CA ILE A 209 -12.50 17.36 14.05
C ILE A 209 -13.03 17.77 15.43
N LEU A 210 -13.61 18.97 15.57
CA LEU A 210 -14.09 19.47 16.88
C LEU A 210 -15.08 18.52 17.60
N PRO A 211 -16.01 17.80 16.94
CA PRO A 211 -16.85 16.77 17.56
C PRO A 211 -16.13 15.54 18.12
N LEU A 212 -14.83 15.35 17.84
CA LEU A 212 -13.97 14.34 18.48
C LEU A 212 -13.37 14.86 19.79
N LEU A 213 -13.22 16.18 19.92
CA LEU A 213 -12.51 16.86 21.01
C LEU A 213 -13.51 17.27 22.11
N ILE A 214 -13.99 16.24 22.82
CA ILE A 214 -15.06 16.30 23.83
C ILE A 214 -14.73 17.28 24.98
N SER A 215 -13.46 17.45 25.31
CA SER A 215 -12.98 18.36 26.36
C SER A 215 -12.41 19.64 25.75
N ASP A 216 -12.78 20.81 26.29
CA ASP A 216 -12.25 22.12 25.90
C ASP A 216 -10.71 22.17 25.94
N VAL A 217 -10.10 21.50 26.90
CA VAL A 217 -8.64 21.42 27.07
C VAL A 217 -7.95 20.73 25.88
N LEU A 218 -8.67 19.87 25.16
CA LEU A 218 -8.18 19.16 23.97
C LEU A 218 -8.52 19.87 22.66
N ARG A 219 -9.40 20.89 22.65
CA ARG A 219 -9.78 21.60 21.40
C ARG A 219 -8.60 22.18 20.62
N PRO A 220 -7.53 22.72 21.24
CA PRO A 220 -6.33 23.14 20.52
C PRO A 220 -5.56 22.01 19.81
N ALA A 221 -5.89 20.74 20.04
CA ALA A 221 -5.35 19.63 19.26
C ALA A 221 -5.90 19.58 17.82
N ALA A 222 -6.96 20.34 17.49
CA ALA A 222 -7.53 20.37 16.14
C ALA A 222 -6.50 20.78 15.07
N ASP A 223 -5.67 21.79 15.37
CA ASP A 223 -4.61 22.27 14.48
C ASP A 223 -3.49 21.24 14.28
N GLU A 224 -3.27 20.35 15.25
CA GLU A 224 -2.34 19.22 15.11
C GLU A 224 -2.99 18.02 14.41
N LEU A 225 -4.27 17.74 14.64
CA LEU A 225 -4.99 16.62 14.03
C LEU A 225 -5.29 16.85 12.54
N LEU A 226 -5.55 18.10 12.14
CA LEU A 226 -5.98 18.45 10.78
C LEU A 226 -5.01 17.95 9.70
N PRO A 227 -3.68 18.19 9.75
CA PRO A 227 -2.80 17.75 8.66
C PRO A 227 -2.72 16.23 8.47
N TYR A 228 -2.87 15.43 9.54
CA TYR A 228 -2.98 13.97 9.40
C TYR A 228 -4.29 13.59 8.68
N LEU A 229 -5.41 14.24 9.00
CA LEU A 229 -6.71 14.01 8.34
C LEU A 229 -6.67 14.43 6.86
N LEU A 230 -6.10 15.60 6.53
CA LEU A 230 -6.04 16.08 5.14
C LEU A 230 -5.21 15.17 4.24
N ASP A 231 -4.09 14.63 4.73
CA ASP A 231 -3.24 13.70 3.98
C ASP A 231 -3.67 12.22 4.15
N SER A 232 -4.85 11.94 4.73
CA SER A 232 -5.41 10.58 4.89
C SER A 232 -6.12 10.03 3.64
N PHE A 233 -6.53 10.88 2.70
CA PHE A 233 -7.45 10.52 1.61
C PHE A 233 -6.85 10.59 0.19
N GLY A 234 -5.58 10.98 0.06
CA GLY A 234 -4.89 11.14 -1.22
C GLY A 234 -4.51 12.59 -1.51
N ASN A 235 -3.76 12.83 -2.58
CA ASN A 235 -3.22 14.17 -2.87
C ASN A 235 -4.00 14.90 -3.98
N ALA A 236 -4.61 16.05 -3.67
CA ALA A 236 -5.41 16.83 -4.63
C ALA A 236 -4.64 17.25 -5.90
N SER A 237 -3.35 17.59 -5.78
CA SER A 237 -2.55 18.05 -6.92
C SER A 237 -2.30 16.92 -7.92
N ARG A 238 -1.86 15.75 -7.45
CA ARG A 238 -1.57 14.57 -8.27
C ARG A 238 -2.80 13.74 -8.63
N ILE A 239 -3.87 13.85 -7.84
CA ILE A 239 -5.09 13.02 -7.92
C ILE A 239 -4.73 11.53 -7.76
N ASP A 240 -3.94 11.23 -6.71
CA ASP A 240 -3.44 9.89 -6.39
C ASP A 240 -3.70 9.51 -4.92
N TYR A 241 -3.72 8.20 -4.64
CA TYR A 241 -3.86 7.64 -3.29
C TYR A 241 -2.99 6.38 -3.15
N GLY A 242 -2.54 6.06 -1.93
CA GLY A 242 -1.72 4.87 -1.67
C GLY A 242 -1.37 4.69 -0.19
N THR A 243 -0.51 3.74 0.11
CA THR A 243 -0.22 3.26 1.48
C THR A 243 0.33 4.34 2.42
N GLY A 244 0.95 5.41 1.91
CA GLY A 244 1.35 6.57 2.72
C GLY A 244 0.16 7.35 3.28
N HIS A 245 -0.91 7.51 2.49
CA HIS A 245 -2.15 8.15 2.91
C HIS A 245 -2.94 7.26 3.88
N GLU A 246 -2.98 5.95 3.64
CA GLU A 246 -3.49 4.96 4.61
C GLU A 246 -2.73 5.01 5.95
N THR A 247 -1.40 5.19 5.90
CA THR A 247 -0.54 5.33 7.07
C THR A 247 -0.80 6.64 7.82
N ASN A 248 -1.13 7.74 7.12
CA ASN A 248 -1.57 8.99 7.74
C ASN A 248 -2.97 8.87 8.38
N PHE A 249 -3.89 8.06 7.84
CA PHE A 249 -5.15 7.76 8.53
C PHE A 249 -4.91 6.95 9.82
N ALA A 250 -4.04 5.94 9.77
CA ALA A 250 -3.61 5.25 10.99
C ALA A 250 -2.89 6.18 11.98
N ALA A 251 -2.16 7.20 11.52
CA ALA A 251 -1.54 8.21 12.36
C ALA A 251 -2.57 9.13 13.03
N PHE A 252 -3.60 9.56 12.30
CA PHE A 252 -4.74 10.31 12.85
C PHE A 252 -5.46 9.52 13.96
N LEU A 253 -5.75 8.23 13.74
CA LEU A 253 -6.33 7.35 14.75
C LEU A 253 -5.39 7.13 15.95
N TYR A 254 -4.08 6.98 15.71
CA TYR A 254 -3.08 6.91 16.78
C TYR A 254 -3.02 8.20 17.59
N CYS A 255 -3.13 9.37 16.97
CA CYS A 255 -3.19 10.67 17.66
C CYS A 255 -4.43 10.78 18.55
N LEU A 256 -5.60 10.29 18.13
CA LEU A 256 -6.79 10.23 18.98
C LEU A 256 -6.62 9.27 20.17
N ALA A 257 -5.94 8.14 19.99
CA ALA A 257 -5.56 7.25 21.08
C ALA A 257 -4.52 7.90 22.03
N ARG A 258 -3.56 8.67 21.49
CA ARG A 258 -2.61 9.48 22.28
C ARG A 258 -3.30 10.56 23.10
N LEU A 259 -4.45 11.07 22.67
CA LEU A 259 -5.30 12.00 23.42
C LEU A 259 -6.23 11.30 24.44
N GLY A 260 -6.17 9.97 24.56
CA GLY A 260 -7.04 9.18 25.44
C GLY A 260 -8.50 9.08 24.98
N LEU A 261 -8.80 9.50 23.74
CA LEU A 261 -10.15 9.52 23.16
C LEU A 261 -10.56 8.15 22.59
N ILE A 262 -9.57 7.34 22.22
CA ILE A 262 -9.72 5.94 21.79
C ILE A 262 -8.93 5.08 22.77
N LYS A 263 -9.54 4.00 23.27
CA LYS A 263 -8.93 3.10 24.24
C LYS A 263 -8.79 1.68 23.69
N GLU A 264 -8.24 0.78 24.49
CA GLU A 264 -8.06 -0.64 24.13
C GLU A 264 -9.42 -1.35 23.93
N GLU A 265 -10.45 -0.99 24.71
CA GLU A 265 -11.80 -1.52 24.51
C GLU A 265 -12.47 -1.08 23.19
N ASP A 266 -12.03 0.05 22.60
CA ASP A 266 -12.53 0.53 21.29
C ASP A 266 -11.89 -0.21 20.11
N CYS A 267 -10.68 -0.74 20.24
CA CYS A 267 -9.87 -1.28 19.14
C CYS A 267 -10.61 -2.25 18.18
N PRO A 268 -11.40 -3.24 18.66
CA PRO A 268 -12.15 -4.13 17.77
C PRO A 268 -13.19 -3.39 16.92
N ALA A 269 -13.86 -2.37 17.49
CA ALA A 269 -14.85 -1.55 16.78
C ALA A 269 -14.19 -0.51 15.88
N LEU A 270 -13.02 0.03 16.27
CA LEU A 270 -12.24 0.92 15.44
C LEU A 270 -11.84 0.24 14.12
N VAL A 271 -11.44 -1.03 14.16
CA VAL A 271 -11.13 -1.80 12.95
C VAL A 271 -12.40 -2.24 12.22
N THR A 272 -13.36 -2.89 12.90
CA THR A 272 -14.53 -3.51 12.25
C THR A 272 -15.69 -2.55 11.94
N ARG A 273 -15.61 -1.27 12.34
CA ARG A 273 -16.56 -0.21 11.95
C ARG A 273 -15.84 0.95 11.27
N VAL A 274 -14.98 1.68 11.98
CA VAL A 274 -14.35 2.91 11.46
C VAL A 274 -13.42 2.63 10.28
N PHE A 275 -12.52 1.66 10.40
CA PHE A 275 -11.60 1.32 9.31
C PHE A 275 -12.32 0.65 8.12
N VAL A 276 -13.37 -0.13 8.36
CA VAL A 276 -14.27 -0.63 7.29
C VAL A 276 -14.95 0.51 6.55
N ALA A 277 -15.48 1.51 7.25
CA ALA A 277 -16.10 2.69 6.65
C ALA A 277 -15.08 3.50 5.83
N TYR A 278 -13.87 3.72 6.37
CA TYR A 278 -12.76 4.37 5.66
C TYR A 278 -12.40 3.65 4.34
N LEU A 279 -12.31 2.31 4.34
CA LEU A 279 -12.04 1.54 3.12
C LEU A 279 -13.16 1.65 2.09
N ASN A 280 -14.42 1.72 2.52
CA ASN A 280 -15.56 1.87 1.62
C ASN A 280 -15.58 3.27 0.99
N LEU A 281 -15.35 4.32 1.79
CA LEU A 281 -15.14 5.69 1.33
C LEU A 281 -13.97 5.75 0.34
N MET A 282 -12.81 5.17 0.67
CA MET A 282 -11.65 5.19 -0.22
C MET A 282 -11.90 4.48 -1.55
N ARG A 283 -12.60 3.33 -1.54
CA ARG A 283 -13.00 2.63 -2.77
C ARG A 283 -13.97 3.47 -3.61
N ARG A 284 -14.88 4.24 -2.99
CA ARG A 284 -15.73 5.21 -3.70
C ARG A 284 -14.90 6.33 -4.31
N LEU A 285 -13.98 6.96 -3.57
CA LEU A 285 -13.08 8.00 -4.09
C LEU A 285 -12.22 7.49 -5.27
N GLN A 286 -11.55 6.35 -5.10
CA GLN A 286 -10.72 5.69 -6.11
C GLN A 286 -11.49 5.41 -7.41
N THR A 287 -12.73 4.91 -7.31
CA THR A 287 -13.52 4.51 -8.49
C THR A 287 -14.32 5.65 -9.10
N MET A 288 -14.78 6.62 -8.30
CA MET A 288 -15.57 7.76 -8.78
C MET A 288 -14.69 8.84 -9.42
N TYR A 289 -13.51 9.11 -8.85
CA TYR A 289 -12.58 10.11 -9.36
C TYR A 289 -11.35 9.52 -10.07
N CYS A 290 -11.30 8.21 -10.30
CA CYS A 290 -10.19 7.53 -10.99
C CYS A 290 -8.80 7.87 -10.39
N LEU A 291 -8.68 7.87 -9.06
CA LEU A 291 -7.42 8.21 -8.38
C LEU A 291 -6.28 7.30 -8.84
N GLU A 292 -5.09 7.84 -9.10
CA GLU A 292 -3.94 7.02 -9.51
C GLU A 292 -3.26 6.30 -8.32
N PRO A 293 -2.67 5.11 -8.52
CA PRO A 293 -1.91 4.39 -7.48
C PRO A 293 -0.59 5.07 -7.06
N ALA A 294 -0.63 5.86 -5.98
CA ALA A 294 0.49 6.65 -5.46
C ALA A 294 1.63 5.76 -4.95
N GLY A 295 2.81 5.87 -5.56
CA GLY A 295 4.01 5.12 -5.16
C GLY A 295 3.93 3.61 -5.41
N SER A 296 2.96 3.15 -6.21
CA SER A 296 2.76 1.73 -6.49
C SER A 296 4.00 1.07 -7.13
N HIS A 297 4.30 -0.14 -6.68
CA HIS A 297 5.35 -0.99 -7.27
C HIS A 297 4.86 -1.75 -8.53
N GLY A 298 3.72 -1.34 -9.11
CA GLY A 298 2.97 -2.11 -10.09
C GLY A 298 2.62 -3.50 -9.56
N VAL A 299 2.78 -4.52 -10.40
CA VAL A 299 2.57 -5.95 -10.03
C VAL A 299 3.45 -6.44 -8.86
N TRP A 300 4.50 -5.70 -8.50
CA TRP A 300 5.39 -6.04 -7.38
C TRP A 300 4.96 -5.44 -6.02
N GLY A 301 3.81 -4.76 -5.98
CA GLY A 301 3.15 -4.36 -4.73
C GLY A 301 2.25 -5.47 -4.16
N LEU A 302 1.83 -5.32 -2.91
CA LEU A 302 0.80 -6.17 -2.30
C LEU A 302 -0.58 -5.88 -2.92
N ASP A 303 -0.88 -4.60 -3.08
CA ASP A 303 -2.04 -4.02 -3.74
C ASP A 303 -1.64 -2.65 -4.32
N ASP A 304 -2.48 -2.07 -5.15
CA ASP A 304 -2.23 -0.75 -5.75
C ASP A 304 -2.35 0.39 -4.73
N TYR A 305 -3.19 0.22 -3.70
CA TYR A 305 -3.59 1.31 -2.80
C TYR A 305 -3.38 1.01 -1.31
N HIS A 306 -3.61 -0.23 -0.87
CA HIS A 306 -3.83 -0.57 0.54
C HIS A 306 -2.86 -1.63 1.10
N PHE A 307 -2.56 -1.56 2.40
CA PHE A 307 -1.74 -2.55 3.11
C PHE A 307 -2.39 -3.02 4.42
N LEU A 308 -2.79 -2.08 5.29
CA LEU A 308 -3.41 -2.35 6.59
C LEU A 308 -4.63 -3.29 6.54
N PRO A 309 -5.56 -3.25 5.56
CA PRO A 309 -6.68 -4.18 5.54
C PRO A 309 -6.26 -5.65 5.33
N PHE A 310 -5.10 -5.90 4.72
CA PHE A 310 -4.57 -7.26 4.62
C PHE A 310 -3.95 -7.73 5.94
N ILE A 311 -3.39 -6.82 6.75
CA ILE A 311 -2.99 -7.13 8.14
C ILE A 311 -4.23 -7.47 8.96
N PHE A 312 -5.17 -6.53 9.08
CA PHE A 312 -6.36 -6.70 9.93
C PHE A 312 -7.21 -7.89 9.46
N GLY A 313 -7.49 -7.98 8.17
CA GLY A 313 -8.28 -9.08 7.59
C GLY A 313 -7.62 -10.46 7.68
N SER A 314 -6.28 -10.55 7.66
CA SER A 314 -5.61 -11.83 7.90
C SER A 314 -5.69 -12.24 9.38
N ALA A 315 -5.75 -11.29 10.31
CA ALA A 315 -5.99 -11.57 11.73
C ALA A 315 -7.42 -12.08 11.99
N GLN A 316 -8.44 -11.49 11.34
CA GLN A 316 -9.81 -11.99 11.37
C GLN A 316 -9.94 -13.47 10.98
N LEU A 317 -9.02 -13.96 10.12
CA LEU A 317 -9.00 -15.32 9.60
C LEU A 317 -8.02 -16.25 10.34
N ILE A 318 -7.29 -15.77 11.36
CA ILE A 318 -6.45 -16.61 12.22
C ILE A 318 -7.29 -17.72 12.86
N ASP A 319 -6.74 -18.93 12.85
CA ASP A 319 -7.33 -20.17 13.37
C ASP A 319 -8.71 -20.55 12.77
N HIS A 320 -9.16 -19.84 11.73
CA HIS A 320 -10.44 -20.11 11.06
C HIS A 320 -10.50 -21.53 10.50
N LYS A 321 -11.58 -22.26 10.84
CA LYS A 321 -11.69 -23.72 10.67
C LYS A 321 -11.51 -24.16 9.21
N TYR A 322 -12.24 -23.56 8.27
CA TYR A 322 -12.31 -24.01 6.88
C TYR A 322 -11.44 -23.17 5.93
N MET A 323 -11.73 -21.86 5.79
CA MET A 323 -10.97 -20.95 4.92
C MET A 323 -9.48 -20.84 5.34
N LYS A 324 -8.57 -21.02 4.38
CA LYS A 324 -7.09 -20.89 4.51
C LYS A 324 -6.58 -19.83 3.52
N PRO A 325 -5.31 -19.40 3.54
CA PRO A 325 -4.81 -18.39 2.59
C PRO A 325 -5.08 -18.72 1.12
N ARG A 326 -4.97 -19.99 0.70
CA ARG A 326 -5.31 -20.44 -0.66
C ARG A 326 -6.80 -20.32 -1.03
N SER A 327 -7.70 -20.10 -0.07
CA SER A 327 -9.14 -19.93 -0.32
C SER A 327 -9.47 -18.65 -1.10
N ILE A 328 -8.54 -17.69 -1.22
CA ILE A 328 -8.74 -16.47 -2.01
C ILE A 328 -8.86 -16.70 -3.54
N HIS A 329 -8.72 -17.96 -3.96
CA HIS A 329 -8.89 -18.41 -5.36
C HIS A 329 -10.23 -19.10 -5.64
N ASN A 330 -11.02 -19.40 -4.61
CA ASN A 330 -12.37 -19.93 -4.78
C ASN A 330 -13.36 -18.75 -4.89
N PRO A 331 -14.15 -18.63 -5.98
CA PRO A 331 -15.08 -17.52 -6.16
C PRO A 331 -16.23 -17.58 -5.15
N ASP A 332 -16.81 -18.76 -4.90
CA ASP A 332 -17.90 -18.96 -3.94
C ASP A 332 -17.54 -18.42 -2.54
N ILE A 333 -16.29 -18.58 -2.11
CA ILE A 333 -15.78 -18.08 -0.82
C ILE A 333 -15.66 -16.55 -0.82
N LEU A 334 -15.26 -15.93 -1.93
CA LEU A 334 -15.24 -14.48 -2.03
C LEU A 334 -16.67 -13.92 -2.06
N ASP A 335 -17.55 -14.50 -2.87
CA ASP A 335 -18.92 -14.01 -3.05
C ASP A 335 -19.78 -14.17 -1.78
N ASN A 336 -19.58 -15.24 -0.99
CA ASN A 336 -20.35 -15.50 0.23
C ASN A 336 -19.73 -14.94 1.53
N PHE A 337 -18.43 -14.56 1.55
CA PHE A 337 -17.75 -14.14 2.79
C PHE A 337 -16.90 -12.86 2.68
N SER A 338 -16.83 -12.19 1.52
CA SER A 338 -16.12 -10.91 1.39
C SER A 338 -16.72 -9.77 2.21
N ASN A 339 -18.02 -9.84 2.55
CA ASN A 339 -18.70 -8.94 3.47
C ASN A 339 -18.31 -9.15 4.95
N GLU A 340 -17.81 -10.33 5.32
CA GLU A 340 -17.47 -10.68 6.71
C GLU A 340 -15.97 -10.55 7.04
N TYR A 341 -15.09 -10.60 6.04
CA TYR A 341 -13.64 -10.63 6.24
C TYR A 341 -12.91 -9.64 5.32
N MET A 342 -12.23 -8.67 5.93
CA MET A 342 -11.60 -7.53 5.25
C MET A 342 -10.55 -7.94 4.21
N TYR A 343 -9.85 -9.07 4.41
CA TYR A 343 -8.91 -9.62 3.43
C TYR A 343 -9.62 -10.09 2.15
N LEU A 344 -10.74 -10.81 2.33
CA LEU A 344 -11.56 -11.30 1.23
C LEU A 344 -12.25 -10.14 0.51
N ALA A 345 -12.67 -9.10 1.24
CA ALA A 345 -13.17 -7.84 0.67
C ALA A 345 -12.15 -7.19 -0.28
N CYS A 346 -10.87 -7.11 0.12
CA CYS A 346 -9.82 -6.56 -0.74
C CYS A 346 -9.54 -7.44 -1.95
N VAL A 347 -9.44 -8.77 -1.81
CA VAL A 347 -9.24 -9.66 -2.97
C VAL A 347 -10.42 -9.58 -3.95
N ALA A 348 -11.66 -9.55 -3.46
CA ALA A 348 -12.85 -9.38 -4.29
C ALA A 348 -12.83 -8.04 -5.04
N PHE A 349 -12.44 -6.95 -4.38
CA PHE A 349 -12.27 -5.64 -5.03
C PHE A 349 -11.18 -5.67 -6.11
N VAL A 350 -10.01 -6.24 -5.82
CA VAL A 350 -8.90 -6.41 -6.79
C VAL A 350 -9.36 -7.19 -8.02
N ARG A 351 -10.07 -8.32 -7.85
CA ARG A 351 -10.64 -9.11 -8.95
C ARG A 351 -11.74 -8.37 -9.73
N LYS A 352 -12.46 -7.45 -9.08
CA LYS A 352 -13.47 -6.60 -9.74
C LYS A 352 -12.82 -5.56 -10.66
N VAL A 353 -11.75 -4.89 -10.21
CA VAL A 353 -11.12 -3.78 -10.97
C VAL A 353 -10.06 -4.26 -11.97
N LYS A 354 -9.22 -5.25 -11.61
CA LYS A 354 -8.22 -5.83 -12.52
C LYS A 354 -8.85 -6.88 -13.46
N LYS A 355 -8.13 -7.24 -14.52
CA LYS A 355 -8.50 -8.24 -15.55
C LYS A 355 -7.27 -9.08 -15.89
N GLY A 356 -7.47 -10.31 -16.36
CA GLY A 356 -6.42 -11.33 -16.53
C GLY A 356 -6.47 -12.39 -15.42
N ALA A 357 -5.47 -13.26 -15.34
CA ALA A 357 -5.35 -14.20 -14.23
C ALA A 357 -4.79 -13.51 -12.98
N PHE A 358 -5.19 -13.99 -11.79
CA PHE A 358 -4.89 -13.31 -10.52
C PHE A 358 -3.38 -13.17 -10.26
N GLY A 359 -2.61 -14.25 -10.46
CA GLY A 359 -1.15 -14.24 -10.35
C GLY A 359 -0.42 -13.42 -11.41
N GLU A 360 -1.06 -13.01 -12.51
CA GLU A 360 -0.46 -12.11 -13.51
C GLU A 360 -0.52 -10.65 -13.06
N HIS A 361 -1.64 -10.25 -12.46
CA HIS A 361 -1.91 -8.84 -12.10
C HIS A 361 -1.71 -8.53 -10.61
N SER A 362 -1.57 -9.58 -9.77
CA SER A 362 -1.40 -9.53 -8.31
C SER A 362 -0.51 -10.69 -7.78
N PRO A 363 0.68 -10.97 -8.36
CA PRO A 363 1.51 -12.12 -7.99
C PRO A 363 1.84 -12.18 -6.50
N MET A 364 2.08 -11.05 -5.82
CA MET A 364 2.38 -11.04 -4.38
C MET A 364 1.24 -11.61 -3.52
N LEU A 365 -0.03 -11.38 -3.89
CA LEU A 365 -1.18 -11.99 -3.20
C LEU A 365 -1.34 -13.47 -3.55
N ASP A 366 -0.99 -13.86 -4.78
CA ASP A 366 -0.98 -15.25 -5.23
C ASP A 366 0.07 -16.07 -4.46
N ASP A 367 1.31 -15.58 -4.37
CA ASP A 367 2.41 -16.15 -3.57
C ASP A 367 2.02 -16.26 -2.08
N ILE A 368 1.45 -15.19 -1.50
CA ILE A 368 1.00 -15.19 -0.10
C ILE A 368 -0.12 -16.20 0.14
N SER A 369 -0.94 -16.52 -0.87
CA SER A 369 -1.95 -17.58 -0.77
C SER A 369 -1.36 -18.98 -0.57
N GLY A 370 -0.09 -19.19 -0.96
CA GLY A 370 0.67 -20.42 -0.73
C GLY A 370 1.13 -20.61 0.71
N VAL A 371 1.07 -19.58 1.56
CA VAL A 371 1.43 -19.66 2.99
C VAL A 371 0.39 -20.55 3.71
N PRO A 372 0.81 -21.55 4.51
CA PRO A 372 -0.13 -22.58 4.99
C PRO A 372 -1.12 -22.12 6.07
N THR A 373 -0.88 -21.00 6.76
CA THR A 373 -1.73 -20.52 7.85
C THR A 373 -1.86 -19.00 7.88
N TRP A 374 -3.06 -18.50 8.19
CA TRP A 374 -3.33 -17.07 8.36
C TRP A 374 -2.45 -16.42 9.45
N THR A 375 -2.08 -17.16 10.50
CA THR A 375 -1.14 -16.70 11.54
C THR A 375 0.24 -16.37 10.97
N LYS A 376 0.72 -17.15 9.98
CA LYS A 376 1.96 -16.86 9.25
C LYS A 376 1.78 -15.71 8.25
N VAL A 377 0.64 -15.62 7.57
CA VAL A 377 0.31 -14.48 6.68
C VAL A 377 0.32 -13.17 7.46
N ASN A 378 -0.44 -13.07 8.55
CA ASN A 378 -0.50 -11.88 9.40
C ASN A 378 0.88 -11.50 9.98
N SER A 379 1.61 -12.49 10.52
CA SER A 379 2.98 -12.28 11.01
C SER A 379 3.94 -11.79 9.92
N GLY A 380 3.80 -12.28 8.68
CA GLY A 380 4.57 -11.82 7.52
C GLY A 380 4.20 -10.40 7.11
N LEU A 381 2.90 -10.11 7.00
CA LEU A 381 2.38 -8.80 6.61
C LEU A 381 2.75 -7.69 7.62
N LEU A 382 2.76 -7.97 8.93
CA LEU A 382 3.24 -7.01 9.93
C LEU A 382 4.73 -6.65 9.72
N LYS A 383 5.58 -7.63 9.35
CA LYS A 383 6.99 -7.37 8.99
C LYS A 383 7.12 -6.64 7.65
N MET A 384 6.34 -7.05 6.65
CA MET A 384 6.32 -6.43 5.33
C MET A 384 5.82 -4.99 5.38
N TYR A 385 4.85 -4.63 6.22
CA TYR A 385 4.43 -3.24 6.39
C TYR A 385 5.57 -2.37 6.94
N LYS A 386 6.36 -2.90 7.89
CA LYS A 386 7.58 -2.22 8.36
C LYS A 386 8.58 -1.99 7.22
N ALA A 387 8.91 -3.02 6.43
CA ALA A 387 9.96 -2.96 5.40
C ALA A 387 9.52 -2.32 4.06
N GLU A 388 8.26 -2.50 3.67
CA GLU A 388 7.68 -2.11 2.38
C GLU A 388 6.81 -0.84 2.44
N VAL A 389 6.44 -0.37 3.64
CA VAL A 389 5.84 0.96 3.85
C VAL A 389 6.74 1.84 4.71
N LEU A 390 6.95 1.49 5.99
CA LEU A 390 7.60 2.37 6.96
C LEU A 390 9.10 2.62 6.73
N GLU A 391 9.80 1.72 6.02
CA GLU A 391 11.23 1.88 5.68
C GLU A 391 11.46 2.55 4.31
N LYS A 392 10.41 2.87 3.54
CA LYS A 392 10.55 3.50 2.20
C LYS A 392 10.49 5.02 2.31
N VAL A 393 11.63 5.69 2.09
CA VAL A 393 11.70 7.16 1.98
C VAL A 393 10.64 7.74 1.01
N PRO A 394 10.38 7.18 -0.20
CA PRO A 394 9.37 7.75 -1.12
C PRO A 394 7.95 7.79 -0.57
N ILE A 395 7.61 6.91 0.38
CA ILE A 395 6.32 6.87 1.06
C ILE A 395 6.38 7.75 2.31
N MET A 396 7.33 7.48 3.20
CA MET A 396 7.40 8.10 4.53
C MET A 396 7.91 9.54 4.55
N GLN A 397 8.43 10.08 3.44
CA GLN A 397 8.64 11.53 3.28
C GLN A 397 7.33 12.34 3.40
N HIS A 398 6.17 11.70 3.24
CA HIS A 398 4.86 12.32 3.42
C HIS A 398 4.34 12.24 4.87
N PHE A 399 4.90 11.35 5.68
CA PHE A 399 4.49 11.15 7.07
C PHE A 399 4.87 12.37 7.93
N LEU A 400 3.93 12.78 8.79
CA LEU A 400 4.01 14.05 9.51
C LEU A 400 4.40 13.85 10.99
N PHE A 401 5.03 14.87 11.57
CA PHE A 401 5.52 14.87 12.95
C PHE A 401 5.15 16.17 13.67
N GLY A 402 4.51 16.04 14.84
CA GLY A 402 4.09 17.12 15.75
C GLY A 402 4.34 16.74 17.22
N SER A 403 3.54 17.26 18.15
CA SER A 403 3.67 16.95 19.59
C SER A 403 3.18 15.55 19.96
N LEU A 404 2.20 15.03 19.22
CA LEU A 404 1.63 13.69 19.41
C LEU A 404 2.51 12.63 18.73
N ILE A 405 3.09 12.91 17.56
CA ILE A 405 4.08 12.04 16.92
C ILE A 405 5.44 12.75 16.86
N LYS A 406 6.15 12.74 18.00
CA LYS A 406 7.38 13.54 18.19
C LYS A 406 8.55 13.06 17.34
N TRP A 407 9.21 14.03 16.70
CA TRP A 407 10.47 13.83 15.99
C TRP A 407 11.66 13.95 16.96
N THR A 408 12.14 12.83 17.52
CA THR A 408 13.34 12.79 18.38
C THR A 408 14.53 13.48 17.68
N SER A 409 15.13 14.47 18.35
CA SER A 409 16.34 15.13 17.86
C SER A 409 17.58 14.30 18.19
N ARG A 410 18.61 14.31 17.31
CA ARG A 410 19.91 13.66 17.60
C ARG A 410 20.65 14.29 18.80
N VAL A 411 20.19 15.44 19.32
CA VAL A 411 20.89 16.26 20.33
C VAL A 411 20.22 16.23 21.71
N SER A 412 18.88 16.21 21.77
CA SER A 412 18.11 16.24 23.03
C SER A 412 18.23 14.94 23.84
N ASP A 413 18.06 13.80 23.18
CA ASP A 413 17.82 12.52 23.89
C ASP A 413 19.14 11.84 24.31
N MET A 414 20.27 12.28 23.73
CA MET A 414 21.65 11.97 24.18
C MET A 414 21.93 12.39 25.63
N GLY A 415 21.12 13.30 26.20
CA GLY A 415 21.21 13.70 27.61
C GLY A 415 20.61 12.72 28.61
N TYR A 416 19.67 11.85 28.17
CA TYR A 416 18.98 10.90 29.05
C TYR A 416 19.42 9.44 28.87
N TYR A 417 19.82 9.05 27.66
CA TYR A 417 20.43 7.73 27.42
C TYR A 417 21.94 7.87 27.36
N GLY A 418 22.59 7.69 28.52
CA GLY A 418 24.04 7.76 28.65
C GLY A 418 24.78 6.84 27.69
N ARG A 419 25.92 7.29 27.17
CA ARG A 419 26.82 6.46 26.35
C ARG A 419 27.67 5.58 27.26
N TYR A 420 27.41 4.28 27.27
CA TYR A 420 28.16 3.32 28.06
C TYR A 420 29.48 2.98 27.35
N LYS A 421 30.57 2.94 28.10
CA LYS A 421 31.88 2.49 27.59
C LYS A 421 31.96 0.98 27.76
N LYS A 422 31.81 0.19 26.68
CA LYS A 422 32.18 -1.22 26.72
C LYS A 422 33.69 -1.32 26.48
N ILE A 423 34.40 -1.91 27.43
CA ILE A 423 35.81 -2.25 27.33
C ILE A 423 35.90 -3.67 26.77
N LEU A 424 36.63 -3.86 25.67
CA LEU A 424 36.87 -5.14 25.03
C LEU A 424 38.38 -5.32 24.86
N GLY A 425 39.00 -5.96 25.87
CA GLY A 425 40.45 -5.99 26.00
C GLY A 425 41.01 -4.57 26.13
N ASN A 426 41.92 -4.19 25.21
CA ASN A 426 42.54 -2.86 25.19
C ASN A 426 41.73 -1.81 24.39
N GLU A 427 40.61 -2.18 23.76
CA GLU A 427 39.75 -1.22 23.06
C GLU A 427 38.58 -0.72 23.94
N VAL A 428 38.30 0.58 23.87
CA VAL A 428 37.13 1.21 24.52
C VAL A 428 36.17 1.68 23.45
N ARG A 429 35.01 1.03 23.33
CA ARG A 429 33.94 1.42 22.40
C ARG A 429 32.77 2.06 23.14
N LEU A 430 32.20 3.12 22.55
CA LEU A 430 30.98 3.73 23.03
C LEU A 430 29.79 2.96 22.45
N VAL A 431 28.92 2.45 23.32
CA VAL A 431 27.69 1.74 22.96
C VAL A 431 26.47 2.44 23.56
N ASN A 432 25.30 2.28 22.94
CA ASN A 432 24.05 2.71 23.55
C ASN A 432 23.57 1.64 24.57
N LEU A 433 22.60 2.00 25.42
CA LEU A 433 22.08 1.12 26.46
C LEU A 433 21.40 -0.15 25.91
N TYR A 434 20.77 -0.08 24.74
CA TYR A 434 20.05 -1.20 24.14
C TYR A 434 21.04 -2.30 23.69
N ASP A 435 22.09 -1.92 22.97
CA ASP A 435 23.14 -2.84 22.52
C ASP A 435 23.91 -3.42 23.74
N PHE A 436 24.15 -2.59 24.75
CA PHE A 436 24.81 -3.01 26.00
C PHE A 436 23.98 -4.08 26.74
N VAL A 437 22.67 -3.86 26.91
CA VAL A 437 21.75 -4.81 27.56
C VAL A 437 21.56 -6.07 26.73
N GLN A 438 21.39 -5.98 25.40
CA GLN A 438 21.35 -7.17 24.55
C GLN A 438 22.62 -8.00 24.67
N THR A 439 23.80 -7.34 24.70
CA THR A 439 25.06 -8.06 24.79
C THR A 439 25.25 -8.74 26.15
N LEU A 440 24.88 -8.10 27.27
CA LEU A 440 24.94 -8.72 28.60
C LEU A 440 24.01 -9.95 28.73
N VAL A 441 22.83 -9.90 28.13
CA VAL A 441 21.89 -11.04 28.08
C VAL A 441 22.44 -12.20 27.24
N LEU A 442 23.18 -11.90 26.15
CA LEU A 442 23.86 -12.91 25.33
C LEU A 442 25.15 -13.46 25.98
N GLU A 443 25.84 -12.65 26.79
CA GLU A 443 27.04 -13.02 27.56
C GLU A 443 26.72 -13.75 28.88
N GLY A 444 25.43 -13.97 29.20
CA GLY A 444 24.97 -14.86 30.29
C GLY A 444 25.14 -14.31 31.71
N LEU A 445 25.40 -13.00 31.87
CA LEU A 445 25.66 -12.38 33.17
C LEU A 445 24.37 -12.01 33.89
N HIS A 446 23.98 -12.81 34.87
CA HIS A 446 22.87 -12.50 35.79
C HIS A 446 23.29 -11.44 36.82
N PHE A 447 22.43 -10.42 37.01
CA PHE A 447 22.55 -9.47 38.11
C PHE A 447 22.02 -10.06 39.41
N THR A 448 22.84 -10.05 40.46
CA THR A 448 22.35 -9.85 41.83
C THR A 448 22.14 -8.34 42.05
N ALA A 449 21.15 -7.99 42.87
CA ALA A 449 20.78 -6.59 43.14
C ALA A 449 21.83 -5.81 43.94
#